data_AF-A0A2I0WJZ4-F1
#
_entry.id   AF-A0A2I0WJZ4-F1
#
_cell.length_a   1.000
_cell.length_b   1.000
_cell.length_c   1.000
_cell.angle_alpha   90.00
_cell.angle_beta   90.00
_cell.angle_gamma   90.00
#
_symmetry.space_group_name_H-M   'P 1'
#
loop_
_entity.id
_entity.type
_entity.pdbx_description
1 polymer ?
#
loop_
_entity_poly.entity_id
_entity_poly.type
_entity_poly.pdbx_seq_one_letter_code
_entity_poly.pdbx_strand_id
1 'polypeptide(L)'
;MAEVEAKNVIPESVLKKRKREDQWALEKKEKLEEKRKKNRENRKLIFKRAEQYAKEYENQEKELIQLKREARLKGGFYVCPEAKLLFIIRIRGINAMHPKTKKILQLLRLRQVRTSIIFQEICK
;
A
#
# COMPACT_ATOMS: atom_id res chain seq x y z
N MET A 1 47.53 -31.55 -44.55
CA MET A 1 48.23 -30.49 -43.79
C MET A 1 47.57 -29.16 -44.12
N ALA A 2 46.66 -28.70 -43.28
CA ALA A 2 46.36 -27.28 -43.03
C ALA A 2 45.07 -27.22 -42.20
N GLU A 3 45.17 -27.58 -40.93
CA GLU A 3 44.25 -27.10 -39.91
C GLU A 3 44.51 -25.59 -39.79
N VAL A 4 43.80 -24.77 -40.57
CA VAL A 4 43.83 -23.32 -40.40
C VAL A 4 42.82 -23.00 -39.32
N GLU A 5 43.33 -22.77 -38.12
CA GLU A 5 42.61 -22.26 -36.96
C GLU A 5 41.53 -21.27 -37.39
N ALA A 6 40.25 -21.66 -37.20
CA ALA A 6 39.12 -20.76 -37.30
C ALA A 6 39.21 -19.73 -36.14
N LYS A 7 40.11 -18.76 -36.26
CA LYS A 7 40.16 -17.60 -35.37
C LYS A 7 38.81 -16.92 -35.46
N ASN A 8 38.04 -17.02 -34.38
CA ASN A 8 36.72 -16.42 -34.16
C ASN A 8 36.65 -14.97 -34.70
N VAL A 9 36.26 -14.78 -35.96
CA VAL A 9 35.94 -13.46 -36.50
C VAL A 9 34.53 -13.14 -36.02
N ILE A 10 34.45 -12.32 -34.97
CA ILE A 10 33.17 -11.93 -34.37
C ILE A 10 32.37 -11.14 -35.42
N PRO A 11 31.15 -11.58 -35.77
CA PRO A 11 30.37 -10.88 -36.79
C PRO A 11 29.97 -9.48 -36.32
N GLU A 12 29.97 -8.51 -37.25
CA GLU A 12 29.67 -7.10 -36.94
C GLU A 12 28.30 -6.89 -36.26
N SER A 13 27.34 -7.76 -36.56
CA SER A 13 26.02 -7.77 -35.93
C SER A 13 26.10 -8.02 -34.42
N VAL A 14 27.03 -8.86 -33.97
CA VAL A 14 27.27 -9.15 -32.54
C VAL A 14 27.94 -7.95 -31.87
N LEU A 15 28.88 -7.27 -32.53
CA LEU A 15 29.50 -6.05 -32.00
C LEU A 15 28.47 -4.91 -31.84
N LYS A 16 27.55 -4.74 -32.80
CA LYS A 16 26.46 -3.75 -32.71
C LYS A 16 25.47 -4.08 -31.58
N LYS A 17 25.18 -5.36 -31.33
CA LYS A 17 24.35 -5.80 -30.19
C LYS A 17 25.02 -5.50 -28.85
N ARG A 18 26.31 -5.82 -28.69
CA ARG A 18 27.08 -5.54 -27.46
C ARG A 18 27.08 -4.03 -27.13
N LYS A 19 27.37 -3.17 -28.11
CA LYS A 19 27.34 -1.71 -27.92
C LYS A 19 25.97 -1.20 -27.44
N ARG A 20 24.87 -1.78 -27.96
CA ARG A 20 23.51 -1.41 -27.54
C ARG A 20 23.19 -1.90 -26.13
N GLU A 21 23.60 -3.12 -25.79
CA GLU A 21 23.45 -3.68 -24.45
C GLU A 21 24.25 -2.89 -23.41
N ASP A 22 25.47 -2.47 -23.76
CA ASP A 22 26.31 -1.61 -22.91
C ASP A 22 25.65 -0.25 -22.66
N GLN A 23 25.10 0.39 -23.71
CA GLN A 23 24.33 1.64 -23.59
C GLN A 23 23.10 1.46 -22.69
N TRP A 24 22.31 0.40 -22.90
CA TRP A 24 21.15 0.12 -22.05
C TRP A 24 21.54 -0.22 -20.61
N ALA A 25 22.68 -0.88 -20.40
CA ALA A 25 23.19 -1.16 -19.07
C ALA A 25 23.59 0.13 -18.34
N LEU A 26 24.23 1.07 -19.04
CA LEU A 26 24.57 2.40 -18.50
C LEU A 26 23.30 3.19 -18.13
N GLU A 27 22.34 3.30 -19.04
CA GLU A 27 21.06 3.98 -18.76
C GLU A 27 20.29 3.34 -17.59
N LYS A 28 20.29 2.01 -17.49
CA LYS A 28 19.65 1.31 -16.37
C LYS A 28 20.34 1.61 -15.04
N LYS A 29 21.67 1.71 -15.02
CA LYS A 29 22.45 2.08 -13.83
C LYS A 29 22.13 3.51 -13.41
N GLU A 30 22.08 4.46 -14.34
CA GLU A 30 21.71 5.84 -14.06
C GLU A 30 20.27 5.96 -13.51
N LYS A 31 19.30 5.32 -14.18
CA LYS A 31 17.91 5.27 -13.71
C LYS A 31 17.77 4.61 -12.33
N LEU A 32 18.60 3.61 -12.03
CA LEU A 32 18.62 2.97 -10.71
C LEU A 32 19.16 3.93 -9.64
N GLU A 33 20.25 4.65 -9.93
CA GLU A 33 20.83 5.63 -9.01
C GLU A 33 19.86 6.80 -8.74
N GLU A 34 19.15 7.29 -9.76
CA GLU A 34 18.09 8.28 -9.58
C GLU A 34 16.94 7.76 -8.72
N LYS A 35 16.47 6.53 -8.96
CA LYS A 35 15.45 5.88 -8.13
C LYS A 35 15.92 5.71 -6.69
N ARG A 36 17.19 5.36 -6.48
CA ARG A 36 17.79 5.25 -5.14
C ARG A 36 17.81 6.59 -4.41
N LYS A 37 18.15 7.68 -5.09
CA LYS A 37 18.11 9.05 -4.53
C LYS A 37 16.67 9.42 -4.14
N LYS A 38 15.70 9.26 -5.06
CA LYS A 38 14.27 9.52 -4.82
C LYS A 38 13.71 8.68 -3.67
N ASN A 39 14.06 7.40 -3.60
CA ASN A 39 13.62 6.51 -2.51
C ASN A 39 14.19 6.95 -1.15
N ARG A 40 15.43 7.47 -1.13
CA ARG A 40 16.06 7.97 0.09
C ARG A 40 15.35 9.23 0.60
N GLU A 41 14.96 10.12 -0.30
CA GLU A 41 14.14 11.30 0.01
C GLU A 41 12.74 10.90 0.48
N ASN A 42 12.07 9.99 -0.24
CA ASN A 42 10.77 9.46 0.14
C ASN A 42 10.79 8.80 1.53
N ARG A 43 11.88 8.11 1.90
CA ARG A 43 12.02 7.52 3.23
C ARG A 43 12.06 8.59 4.33
N LYS A 44 12.79 9.69 4.11
CA LYS A 44 12.80 10.84 5.04
C LYS A 44 11.40 11.47 5.16
N LEU A 45 10.68 11.57 4.05
CA LEU A 45 9.31 12.08 4.01
C LEU A 45 8.34 11.17 4.79
N ILE A 46 8.40 9.85 4.57
CA ILE A 46 7.55 8.87 5.27
C ILE A 46 7.80 8.92 6.77
N PHE A 47 9.06 9.06 7.19
CA PHE A 47 9.41 9.19 8.60
C PHE A 47 8.76 10.44 9.23
N LYS A 48 8.87 11.59 8.58
CA LYS A 48 8.22 12.83 9.04
C LYS A 48 6.69 12.70 9.08
N ARG A 49 6.09 12.05 8.09
CA ARG A 49 4.63 11.81 8.04
C ARG A 49 4.17 10.92 9.19
N ALA A 50 4.93 9.89 9.55
CA ALA A 50 4.59 9.02 10.67
C ALA A 50 4.53 9.81 11.99
N GLU A 51 5.52 10.69 12.23
CA GLU A 51 5.52 11.59 13.39
C GLU A 51 4.32 12.55 13.38
N GLN A 52 3.99 13.12 12.21
CA GLN A 52 2.85 14.00 12.04
C GLN A 52 1.52 13.30 12.35
N TYR A 53 1.30 12.10 11.81
CA TYR A 53 0.08 11.33 12.06
C TYR A 53 -0.06 10.94 13.54
N ALA A 54 1.04 10.55 14.21
CA ALA A 54 1.00 10.26 15.64
C ALA A 54 0.55 11.49 16.45
N LYS A 55 1.14 12.66 16.18
CA LYS A 55 0.74 13.92 16.84
C LYS A 55 -0.71 14.30 16.53
N GLU A 56 -1.16 14.08 15.30
CA GLU A 56 -2.54 14.36 14.89
C GLU A 56 -3.54 13.52 15.69
N TYR A 57 -3.32 12.21 15.80
CA TYR A 57 -4.20 11.33 16.58
C TYR A 57 -4.18 11.64 18.09
N GLU A 58 -3.02 11.94 18.67
CA GLU A 58 -2.93 12.36 20.07
C GLU A 58 -3.70 13.65 20.35
N ASN A 59 -3.60 14.63 19.43
CA ASN A 59 -4.30 15.90 19.57
C ASN A 59 -5.82 15.71 19.45
N GLN A 60 -6.28 14.89 18.49
CA GLN A 60 -7.69 14.54 18.34
C GLN A 60 -8.25 13.86 19.60
N GLU A 61 -7.51 12.95 20.22
CA GLU A 61 -7.94 12.30 21.47
C GLU A 61 -8.04 13.31 22.63
N LYS A 62 -7.03 14.19 22.79
CA LYS A 62 -7.04 15.24 23.81
C LYS A 62 -8.21 16.22 23.61
N GLU A 63 -8.47 16.62 22.37
CA GLU A 63 -9.58 17.51 22.00
C GLU A 63 -10.92 16.87 22.35
N LEU A 64 -11.14 15.59 22.01
CA LEU A 64 -12.36 14.87 22.40
C LEU A 64 -12.57 14.84 23.92
N ILE A 65 -11.50 14.68 24.70
CA ILE A 65 -11.57 14.69 26.17
C ILE A 65 -11.89 16.11 26.68
N GLN A 66 -11.26 17.14 26.12
CA GLN A 66 -11.52 18.55 26.47
C GLN A 66 -12.98 18.92 26.20
N LEU A 67 -13.51 18.61 25.02
CA LEU A 67 -14.89 18.88 24.65
C LEU A 67 -15.89 18.21 25.59
N LYS A 68 -15.63 16.95 25.98
CA LYS A 68 -16.46 16.24 26.97
C LYS A 68 -16.42 16.93 28.35
N ARG A 69 -15.27 17.43 28.77
CA ARG A 69 -15.11 18.15 30.05
C ARG A 69 -15.82 19.51 30.01
N GLU A 70 -15.65 20.28 28.95
CA GLU A 70 -16.32 21.57 28.78
C GLU A 70 -17.84 21.43 28.73
N ALA A 71 -18.35 20.43 28.00
CA ALA A 71 -19.77 20.13 27.96
C ALA A 71 -20.29 19.84 29.38
N ARG A 72 -19.60 18.99 30.14
CA ARG A 72 -19.95 18.67 31.53
C ARG A 72 -19.90 19.90 32.45
N LEU A 73 -18.93 20.80 32.29
CA LEU A 73 -18.84 22.04 33.06
C LEU A 73 -19.99 23.00 32.75
N LYS A 74 -20.39 23.10 31.47
CA LYS A 74 -21.52 23.93 31.03
C LYS A 74 -22.89 23.29 31.35
N GLY A 75 -22.92 22.08 31.90
CA GLY A 75 -24.15 21.32 32.17
C GLY A 75 -24.78 20.69 30.92
N GLY A 76 -24.08 20.66 29.79
CA GLY A 76 -24.51 20.05 28.54
C GLY A 76 -23.87 18.69 28.27
N PHE A 77 -24.26 18.06 27.15
CA PHE A 77 -23.73 16.77 26.69
C PHE A 77 -23.02 16.89 25.36
N TYR A 78 -21.84 16.28 25.23
CA TYR A 78 -21.11 16.18 23.98
C TYR A 78 -21.48 14.89 23.24
N VAL A 79 -22.00 15.00 22.02
CA VAL A 79 -22.32 13.86 21.15
C VAL A 79 -21.09 13.52 20.29
N CYS A 80 -20.60 12.29 20.43
CA CYS A 80 -19.45 11.82 19.67
C CYS A 80 -19.84 11.60 18.19
N PRO A 81 -18.97 11.92 17.22
CA PRO A 81 -19.21 11.59 15.82
C PRO A 81 -19.34 10.07 15.60
N GLU A 82 -20.17 9.69 14.63
CA GLU A 82 -20.35 8.30 14.22
C GLU A 82 -19.11 7.74 13.48
N ALA A 83 -18.87 6.44 13.63
CA ALA A 83 -17.71 5.77 13.04
C ALA A 83 -17.93 5.49 11.55
N LYS A 84 -17.02 5.99 10.69
CA LYS A 84 -17.13 5.88 9.21
C LYS A 84 -16.59 4.58 8.61
N LEU A 85 -15.75 3.86 9.36
CA LEU A 85 -15.05 2.66 8.90
C LEU A 85 -15.45 1.47 9.75
N LEU A 86 -15.75 0.36 9.10
CA LEU A 86 -16.09 -0.90 9.74
C LEU A 86 -15.05 -1.96 9.40
N PHE A 87 -14.67 -2.75 10.40
CA PHE A 87 -13.83 -3.94 10.21
C PHE A 87 -14.71 -5.19 10.28
N ILE A 88 -14.96 -5.80 9.12
CA ILE A 88 -15.86 -6.94 8.99
C ILE A 88 -15.03 -8.22 8.93
N ILE A 89 -15.32 -9.18 9.81
CA ILE A 89 -14.66 -10.49 9.85
C ILE A 89 -15.68 -11.60 9.62
N ARG A 90 -15.33 -12.58 8.77
CA ARG A 90 -16.17 -13.76 8.57
C ARG A 90 -15.87 -14.85 9.60
N ILE A 91 -16.81 -15.08 10.52
CA ILE A 91 -16.69 -16.11 11.57
C ILE A 91 -17.25 -17.47 11.10
N ARG A 92 -18.38 -17.48 10.38
CA ARG A 92 -19.08 -18.71 9.97
C ARG A 92 -18.60 -19.25 8.62
N GLY A 93 -18.63 -20.58 8.48
CA GLY A 93 -18.33 -21.33 7.25
C GLY A 93 -19.37 -21.13 6.14
N ILE A 94 -19.38 -21.98 5.10
CA ILE A 94 -20.35 -21.89 3.98
C ILE A 94 -21.62 -22.72 4.25
N ASN A 95 -21.54 -23.71 5.14
CA ASN A 95 -22.60 -24.68 5.39
C ASN A 95 -23.81 -24.01 6.07
N ALA A 96 -25.03 -24.44 5.69
CA ALA A 96 -26.31 -23.96 6.23
C ALA A 96 -26.51 -22.43 6.13
N MET A 97 -26.21 -21.84 4.97
CA MET A 97 -26.51 -20.43 4.68
C MET A 97 -27.45 -20.29 3.49
N HIS A 98 -28.37 -19.32 3.58
CA HIS A 98 -29.23 -18.94 2.47
C HIS A 98 -28.39 -18.37 1.29
N PRO A 99 -28.73 -18.67 0.03
CA PRO A 99 -27.97 -18.23 -1.15
C PRO A 99 -27.80 -16.70 -1.24
N LYS A 100 -28.79 -15.89 -0.82
CA LYS A 100 -28.65 -14.42 -0.79
C LYS A 100 -27.50 -13.98 0.12
N THR A 101 -27.40 -14.51 1.33
CA THR A 101 -26.34 -14.20 2.28
C THR A 101 -24.97 -14.62 1.74
N LYS A 102 -24.89 -15.79 1.10
CA LYS A 102 -23.67 -16.25 0.44
C LYS A 102 -23.21 -15.28 -0.65
N LYS A 103 -24.14 -14.69 -1.41
CA LYS A 103 -23.83 -13.71 -2.45
C LYS A 103 -23.35 -12.37 -1.87
N ILE A 104 -23.96 -11.89 -0.78
CA ILE A 104 -23.52 -10.67 -0.08
C ILE A 104 -22.08 -10.81 0.41
N LEU A 105 -21.73 -11.94 1.02
CA LEU A 105 -20.35 -12.21 1.47
C LEU A 105 -19.35 -12.25 0.29
N GLN A 106 -19.78 -12.74 -0.88
CA GLN A 106 -18.94 -12.71 -2.08
C GLN A 106 -18.73 -11.29 -2.60
N LEU A 107 -19.74 -10.43 -2.59
CA LEU A 107 -19.63 -9.02 -2.99
C LEU A 107 -18.69 -8.24 -2.07
N LEU A 108 -18.82 -8.47 -0.76
CA LEU A 108 -17.88 -7.95 0.24
C LEU A 108 -16.48 -8.57 0.13
N ARG A 109 -16.27 -9.60 -0.69
CA ARG A 109 -15.03 -10.37 -0.88
C ARG A 109 -14.60 -11.27 0.29
N LEU A 110 -15.53 -11.63 1.19
CA LEU A 110 -15.32 -12.54 2.33
C LEU A 110 -15.50 -14.00 1.92
N ARG A 111 -14.55 -14.55 1.15
CA ARG A 111 -14.65 -15.90 0.57
C ARG A 111 -14.32 -17.03 1.54
N GLN A 112 -13.33 -16.82 2.40
CA GLN A 112 -12.84 -17.81 3.35
C GLN A 112 -13.21 -17.40 4.78
N VAL A 113 -13.21 -18.36 5.71
CA VAL A 113 -13.36 -18.06 7.14
C VAL A 113 -12.11 -17.34 7.66
N ARG A 114 -12.30 -16.41 8.61
CA ARG A 114 -11.27 -15.54 9.19
C ARG A 114 -10.64 -14.54 8.21
N THR A 115 -11.20 -14.36 7.02
CA THR A 115 -10.85 -13.20 6.19
C THR A 115 -11.52 -11.95 6.74
N SER A 116 -10.80 -10.84 6.71
CA SER A 116 -11.26 -9.55 7.19
C SER A 116 -11.15 -8.48 6.10
N ILE A 117 -12.11 -7.57 6.07
CA ILE A 117 -12.15 -6.47 5.11
C ILE A 117 -12.55 -5.18 5.83
N ILE A 118 -11.89 -4.09 5.45
CA ILE A 118 -12.27 -2.74 5.88
C ILE A 118 -13.33 -2.26 4.90
N PHE A 119 -14.53 -1.99 5.41
CA PHE A 119 -15.63 -1.43 4.65
C PHE A 119 -15.79 0.04 5.04
N GLN A 120 -15.73 0.92 4.06
CA GLN A 120 -16.07 2.31 4.25
C GLN A 120 -17.56 2.46 4.04
N GLU A 121 -18.24 3.05 5.01
CA GLU A 121 -19.65 3.35 4.87
C GLU A 121 -19.81 4.42 3.78
N ILE A 122 -20.43 4.03 2.66
CA ILE A 122 -20.81 4.95 1.58
C ILE A 122 -22.15 5.55 1.99
N CYS A 123 -22.14 6.42 3.00
CA CYS A 123 -23.32 7.19 3.38
C CYS A 123 -23.00 8.69 3.31
N LYS A 124 -23.06 9.19 2.08
CA LYS A 124 -23.94 10.30 1.68
C LYS A 124 -24.45 10.03 0.27
#